data_AF-A0A6J6Z1U9-F1
#
_entry.id   AF-A0A6J6Z1U9-F1
#
_cell.length_a   1.000
_cell.length_b   1.000
_cell.length_c   1.000
_cell.angle_alpha   90.00
_cell.angle_beta   90.00
_cell.angle_gamma   90.00
#
_symmetry.space_group_name_H-M   'P 1'
#
loop_
_entity.id
_entity.type
_entity.pdbx_description
1 polymer ?
#
loop_
_entity_poly.entity_id
_entity_poly.type
_entity_poly.pdbx_seq_one_letter_code
_entity_poly.pdbx_strand_id
1 'polypeptide(L)'
;MCLIPNGDLFTSITLGKASVVTDHIERITETGILLKSGATLEADIIVTATGLNLVTLGEIEFKVDGNEVDFAQTWTYKGLAYSDVPNLVSTFGYINASWTLRADVVSNYTCRLLNHMKKTGTQQATPRLREQDQGMTARPWIDDFSAGYMQRMMHLMPKQGDHAPWLNPQLIAVDKQMIVKSPIDDGAMQFTKAKALV
;
A
#
# COMPACT_ATOMS: atom_id res chain seq x y z
N MET A 1 0.28 8.73 9.21
CA MET A 1 0.30 9.58 10.42
C MET A 1 0.33 11.05 10.02
N CYS A 2 -0.65 11.86 10.45
CA CYS A 2 -0.62 13.30 10.33
C CYS A 2 -0.14 13.87 11.67
N LEU A 3 0.92 14.67 11.65
CA LEU A 3 1.53 15.23 12.86
C LEU A 3 1.72 16.73 12.66
N ILE A 4 1.53 17.49 13.74
CA ILE A 4 1.80 18.93 13.77
C ILE A 4 2.90 19.14 14.82
N PRO A 5 4.19 18.91 14.47
CA PRO A 5 5.27 18.84 15.47
C PRO A 5 5.41 20.12 16.30
N ASN A 6 5.13 21.27 15.68
CA ASN A 6 5.29 22.58 16.29
C ASN A 6 4.00 23.14 16.90
N GLY A 7 2.87 22.45 16.74
CA GLY A 7 1.56 22.88 17.24
C GLY A 7 1.02 24.20 16.68
N ASP A 8 1.61 24.73 15.61
CA ASP A 8 1.31 26.03 15.00
C ASP A 8 -0.15 26.21 14.56
N LEU A 9 -0.79 25.14 14.06
CA LEU A 9 -2.24 25.14 13.78
C LEU A 9 -3.06 25.44 15.05
N PHE A 10 -2.75 24.75 16.16
CA PHE A 10 -3.46 24.94 17.43
C PHE A 10 -3.20 26.31 18.04
N THR A 11 -1.99 26.84 17.89
CA THR A 11 -1.68 28.22 18.25
C THR A 11 -2.52 29.20 17.44
N SER A 12 -2.67 28.99 16.13
CA SER A 12 -3.46 29.86 15.26
C SER A 12 -4.95 29.86 15.61
N ILE A 13 -5.51 28.69 15.95
CA ILE A 13 -6.88 28.56 16.44
C ILE A 13 -7.06 29.29 17.77
N THR A 14 -6.15 29.07 18.73
CA THR A 14 -6.20 29.73 20.05
C THR A 14 -6.13 31.25 19.96
N LEU A 15 -5.36 31.78 19.00
CA LEU A 15 -5.24 33.23 18.74
C LEU A 15 -6.42 33.80 17.94
N GLY A 16 -7.43 33.00 17.59
CA GLY A 16 -8.58 33.43 16.78
C GLY A 16 -8.26 33.74 15.32
N LYS A 17 -7.09 33.33 14.83
CA LYS A 17 -6.64 33.53 13.44
C LYS A 17 -7.14 32.45 12.49
N ALA A 18 -7.62 31.34 13.04
CA ALA A 18 -8.23 30.24 12.30
C ALA A 18 -9.48 29.75 13.03
N SER A 19 -10.48 29.33 12.27
CA SER A 19 -11.71 28.73 12.78
C SER A 19 -11.89 27.32 12.22
N VAL A 20 -12.56 26.46 12.98
CA VAL A 20 -12.92 25.11 12.56
C VAL A 20 -14.43 25.04 12.48
N VAL A 21 -14.96 24.67 11.31
CA VAL A 21 -16.39 24.51 11.09
C VAL A 21 -16.68 23.05 10.82
N THR A 22 -17.58 22.47 11.62
CA THR A 22 -18.02 21.08 11.47
C THR A 22 -19.41 21.06 10.87
N ASP A 23 -19.51 20.81 9.57
CA ASP A 23 -20.77 20.71 8.82
C ASP A 23 -20.53 19.96 7.48
N HIS A 24 -21.59 19.74 6.71
CA HIS A 24 -21.53 19.24 5.35
C HIS A 24 -21.60 20.40 4.34
N ILE A 25 -20.73 20.36 3.34
CA ILE A 25 -20.78 21.26 2.20
C ILE A 25 -22.00 20.92 1.33
N GLU A 26 -22.84 21.92 1.04
CA GLU A 26 -23.92 21.82 0.05
C GLU A 26 -23.39 22.15 -1.35
N ARG A 27 -22.76 23.32 -1.52
CA ARG A 27 -22.10 23.73 -2.77
C ARG A 27 -21.12 24.88 -2.57
N ILE A 28 -20.23 25.06 -3.54
CA ILE A 28 -19.42 26.28 -3.69
C ILE A 28 -20.31 27.37 -4.33
N THR A 29 -20.17 28.61 -3.88
CA THR A 29 -20.84 29.79 -4.41
C THR A 29 -19.80 30.76 -4.98
N GLU A 30 -20.25 31.82 -5.66
CA GLU A 30 -19.36 32.86 -6.19
C GLU A 30 -18.55 33.57 -5.08
N THR A 31 -19.03 33.53 -3.84
CA THR A 31 -18.45 34.24 -2.69
C THR A 31 -17.90 33.31 -1.59
N GLY A 32 -17.94 31.99 -1.78
CA GLY A 32 -17.46 31.03 -0.78
C GLY A 32 -18.16 29.67 -0.80
N ILE A 33 -18.59 29.19 0.36
CA ILE A 33 -19.15 27.83 0.55
C ILE A 33 -20.49 27.91 1.28
N LEU A 34 -21.55 27.36 0.67
CA LEU A 34 -22.83 27.13 1.33
C LEU A 34 -22.81 25.76 2.03
N LEU A 35 -23.18 25.73 3.30
CA LEU A 35 -23.31 24.54 4.12
C LEU A 35 -24.75 24.02 4.11
N LYS A 36 -24.94 22.74 4.41
CA LYS A 36 -26.28 22.11 4.49
C LYS A 36 -27.15 22.67 5.61
N SER A 37 -26.53 23.25 6.64
CA SER A 37 -27.25 24.02 7.68
C SER A 37 -27.86 25.32 7.17
N GLY A 38 -27.51 25.76 5.95
CA GLY A 38 -27.89 27.06 5.38
C GLY A 38 -26.88 28.19 5.69
N ALA A 39 -25.88 27.95 6.54
CA ALA A 39 -24.81 28.91 6.79
C ALA A 39 -23.88 29.06 5.57
N THR A 40 -23.31 30.26 5.38
CA THR A 40 -22.33 30.54 4.32
C THR A 40 -20.99 30.88 4.94
N LEU A 41 -19.93 30.27 4.42
CA LEU A 41 -18.54 30.61 4.73
C LEU A 41 -18.00 31.46 3.58
N GLU A 42 -17.80 32.76 3.80
CA GLU A 42 -17.18 33.64 2.80
C GLU A 42 -15.71 33.29 2.60
N ALA A 43 -15.26 33.24 1.35
CA ALA A 43 -13.88 32.94 1.02
C ALA A 43 -13.51 33.51 -0.36
N ASP A 44 -12.37 34.22 -0.41
CA ASP A 44 -11.77 34.64 -1.68
C ASP A 44 -10.99 33.50 -2.37
N ILE A 45 -10.47 32.56 -1.58
CA ILE A 45 -9.64 31.44 -2.03
C ILE A 45 -10.09 30.16 -1.32
N ILE A 46 -10.29 29.10 -2.11
CA ILE A 46 -10.60 27.75 -1.61
C ILE A 46 -9.43 26.83 -1.94
N VAL A 47 -8.85 26.20 -0.92
CA VAL A 47 -7.77 25.21 -1.08
C VAL A 47 -8.32 23.81 -0.80
N THR A 48 -8.32 22.95 -1.82
CA THR A 48 -8.85 21.58 -1.72
C THR A 48 -7.79 20.60 -1.20
N ALA A 49 -7.66 20.51 0.12
CA ALA A 49 -6.81 19.50 0.78
C ALA A 49 -7.57 18.15 0.97
N THR A 50 -8.22 17.65 -0.09
CA THR A 50 -9.20 16.54 -0.05
C THR A 50 -8.61 15.12 -0.15
N GLY A 51 -7.28 15.00 0.01
CA GLY A 51 -6.58 13.72 0.01
C GLY A 51 -6.23 13.21 -1.38
N LEU A 52 -6.24 11.88 -1.53
CA LEU A 52 -5.69 11.18 -2.70
C LEU A 52 -6.64 10.05 -3.15
N ASN A 53 -6.45 9.57 -4.38
CA ASN A 53 -6.93 8.25 -4.82
C ASN A 53 -5.72 7.31 -4.87
N LEU A 54 -5.86 6.12 -4.29
CA LEU A 54 -4.81 5.12 -4.33
C LEU A 54 -4.82 4.42 -5.69
N VAL A 55 -3.62 4.21 -6.22
CA VAL A 55 -3.39 3.46 -7.44
C VAL A 55 -2.36 2.37 -7.14
N THR A 56 -2.67 1.14 -7.53
CA THR A 56 -1.72 0.03 -7.38
C THR A 56 -0.57 0.26 -8.36
N LEU A 57 0.65 0.37 -7.84
CA LEU A 57 1.89 0.46 -8.64
C LEU A 57 1.96 1.59 -9.69
N GLY A 58 1.21 2.68 -9.49
CA GLY A 58 1.44 3.94 -10.22
C GLY A 58 0.86 4.02 -11.63
N GLU A 59 -0.40 3.62 -11.84
CA GLU A 59 -1.12 3.69 -13.13
C GLU A 59 -0.43 2.96 -14.31
N ILE A 60 0.59 2.16 -14.02
CA ILE A 60 1.28 1.33 -15.00
C ILE A 60 0.41 0.13 -15.33
N GLU A 61 0.28 -0.17 -16.63
CA GLU A 61 -0.33 -1.41 -17.10
C GLU A 61 0.66 -2.58 -16.94
N PHE A 62 0.26 -3.60 -16.17
CA PHE A 62 1.07 -4.80 -15.97
C PHE A 62 0.51 -5.97 -16.77
N LYS A 63 1.38 -6.68 -17.49
CA LYS A 63 1.04 -7.91 -18.21
C LYS A 63 1.99 -9.04 -17.86
N VAL A 64 1.44 -10.25 -17.71
CA VAL A 64 2.20 -11.50 -17.59
C VAL A 64 1.74 -12.42 -18.73
N ASP A 65 2.70 -12.85 -19.56
CA ASP A 65 2.43 -13.68 -20.74
C ASP A 65 1.33 -13.12 -21.66
N GLY A 66 1.28 -11.78 -21.78
CA GLY A 66 0.30 -11.05 -22.60
C GLY A 66 -1.05 -10.77 -21.92
N ASN A 67 -1.32 -11.34 -20.74
CA ASN A 67 -2.55 -11.12 -20.00
C ASN A 67 -2.39 -9.98 -18.99
N GLU A 68 -3.39 -9.10 -18.90
CA GLU A 68 -3.43 -8.05 -17.88
C GLU A 68 -3.46 -8.64 -16.47
N VAL A 69 -2.74 -8.00 -15.54
CA VAL A 69 -2.73 -8.37 -14.14
C VAL A 69 -3.78 -7.56 -13.39
N ASP A 70 -4.88 -8.21 -12.98
CA ASP A 70 -5.78 -7.66 -11.98
C ASP A 70 -5.21 -7.89 -10.58
N PHE A 71 -4.58 -6.85 -10.02
CA PHE A 71 -4.01 -6.91 -8.68
C PHE A 71 -5.05 -7.21 -7.60
N ALA A 72 -6.32 -6.86 -7.79
CA ALA A 72 -7.38 -7.20 -6.84
C ALA A 72 -7.60 -8.71 -6.70
N GLN A 73 -7.17 -9.51 -7.69
CA GLN A 73 -7.22 -10.98 -7.60
C GLN A 73 -5.95 -11.61 -7.03
N THR A 74 -4.88 -10.85 -6.90
CA THR A 74 -3.61 -11.36 -6.36
C THR A 74 -3.58 -11.39 -4.84
N TRP A 75 -2.68 -12.22 -4.30
CA TRP A 75 -2.31 -12.24 -2.90
C TRP A 75 -0.97 -11.58 -2.69
N THR A 76 -0.84 -10.74 -1.68
CA THR A 76 0.45 -10.12 -1.38
C THR A 76 1.39 -11.13 -0.71
N TYR A 77 2.59 -11.28 -1.26
CA TYR A 77 3.68 -12.02 -0.64
C TYR A 77 4.53 -11.05 0.17
N LYS A 78 4.55 -11.25 1.49
CA LYS A 78 5.28 -10.45 2.49
C LYS A 78 4.99 -8.93 2.43
N GLY A 79 3.88 -8.53 1.82
CA GLY A 79 3.55 -7.12 1.60
C GLY A 79 4.48 -6.41 0.60
N LEU A 80 5.23 -7.15 -0.23
CA LEU A 80 6.23 -6.61 -1.15
C LEU A 80 6.20 -7.21 -2.56
N ALA A 81 5.52 -8.33 -2.77
CA ALA A 81 5.30 -8.93 -4.09
C ALA A 81 3.86 -9.45 -4.20
N TYR A 82 3.50 -10.00 -5.36
CA TYR A 82 2.12 -10.37 -5.70
C TYR A 82 2.10 -11.78 -6.30
N SER A 83 1.18 -12.61 -5.85
CA SER A 83 1.05 -14.00 -6.32
C SER A 83 0.98 -14.04 -7.85
N ASP A 84 1.72 -14.98 -8.43
CA ASP A 84 1.78 -15.24 -9.88
C ASP A 84 2.36 -14.11 -10.74
N VAL A 85 2.86 -13.02 -10.14
CA VAL A 85 3.58 -11.95 -10.85
C VAL A 85 5.09 -12.16 -10.71
N PRO A 86 5.80 -12.55 -11.78
CA PRO A 86 7.23 -12.83 -11.72
C PRO A 86 8.07 -11.55 -11.61
N ASN A 87 9.18 -11.64 -10.88
CA ASN A 87 10.24 -10.62 -10.84
C ASN A 87 9.78 -9.20 -10.45
N LEU A 88 8.66 -9.08 -9.76
CA LEU A 88 8.12 -7.81 -9.30
C LEU A 88 8.26 -7.68 -7.77
N VAL A 89 8.96 -6.65 -7.34
CA VAL A 89 8.97 -6.19 -5.95
C VAL A 89 8.48 -4.75 -5.90
N SER A 90 7.61 -4.46 -4.94
CA SER A 90 7.03 -3.15 -4.69
C SER A 90 7.26 -2.72 -3.26
N THR A 91 7.42 -1.40 -3.07
CA THR A 91 7.53 -0.79 -1.74
C THR A 91 6.33 0.11 -1.51
N PHE A 92 5.51 -0.27 -0.54
CA PHE A 92 4.55 0.62 0.10
C PHE A 92 4.96 0.82 1.56
N GLY A 93 4.91 2.06 2.05
CA GLY A 93 5.34 2.40 3.41
C GLY A 93 4.37 1.93 4.51
N TYR A 94 4.77 2.11 5.76
CA TYR A 94 3.85 1.89 6.89
C TYR A 94 2.79 2.99 6.97
N ILE A 95 1.56 2.62 7.32
CA ILE A 95 0.48 3.60 7.56
C ILE A 95 0.69 4.44 8.83
N ASN A 96 1.36 3.86 9.82
CA ASN A 96 1.55 4.39 11.18
C ASN A 96 3.01 4.69 11.54
N ALA A 97 3.95 4.46 10.63
CA ALA A 97 5.38 4.69 10.86
C ALA A 97 6.06 5.26 9.60
N SER A 98 7.35 5.59 9.71
CA SER A 98 8.10 6.16 8.58
C SER A 98 8.15 5.18 7.39
N TRP A 99 7.90 5.71 6.19
CA TRP A 99 8.01 4.95 4.95
C TRP A 99 9.43 4.50 4.66
N THR A 100 10.44 5.27 5.08
CA THR A 100 11.85 4.93 4.90
C THR A 100 12.24 3.65 5.62
N LEU A 101 11.59 3.32 6.75
CA LEU A 101 11.84 2.08 7.48
C LEU A 101 11.42 0.84 6.68
N ARG A 102 10.27 0.92 6.00
CA ARG A 102 9.76 -0.18 5.17
C ARG A 102 10.57 -0.29 3.87
N ALA A 103 10.94 0.84 3.28
CA ALA A 103 11.78 0.88 2.09
C ALA A 103 13.14 0.21 2.30
N ASP A 104 13.79 0.43 3.44
CA ASP A 104 15.06 -0.24 3.79
C ASP A 104 14.91 -1.77 3.90
N VAL A 105 13.85 -2.23 4.58
CA VAL A 105 13.53 -3.67 4.72
C VAL A 105 13.29 -4.34 3.36
N VAL A 106 12.49 -3.70 2.48
CA VAL A 106 12.18 -4.24 1.15
C VAL A 106 13.42 -4.21 0.25
N SER A 107 14.23 -3.16 0.30
CA SER A 107 15.48 -3.06 -0.46
C SER A 107 16.48 -4.16 -0.07
N ASN A 108 16.61 -4.42 1.24
CA ASN A 108 17.46 -5.51 1.72
C ASN A 108 17.00 -6.89 1.21
N TYR A 109 15.69 -7.17 1.26
CA TYR A 109 15.11 -8.39 0.70
C TYR A 109 15.40 -8.52 -0.80
N THR A 110 15.22 -7.44 -1.55
CA THR A 110 15.48 -7.41 -3.00
C THR A 110 16.92 -7.79 -3.32
N CYS A 111 17.90 -7.22 -2.61
CA CYS A 111 19.31 -7.60 -2.77
C CYS A 111 19.56 -9.08 -2.46
N ARG A 112 18.95 -9.61 -1.39
CA ARG A 112 19.07 -11.04 -1.03
C ARG A 112 18.43 -11.95 -2.09
N LEU A 113 17.28 -11.57 -2.63
CA LEU A 113 16.58 -12.27 -3.70
C LEU A 113 17.45 -12.34 -4.97
N LEU A 114 17.97 -11.20 -5.42
CA LEU A 114 18.83 -11.12 -6.60
C LEU A 114 20.12 -11.94 -6.44
N ASN A 115 20.74 -11.90 -5.26
CA ASN A 115 21.91 -12.72 -4.95
C ASN A 115 21.60 -14.22 -4.95
N HIS A 116 20.44 -14.62 -4.42
CA HIS A 116 19.97 -16.00 -4.50
C HIS A 116 19.79 -16.44 -5.95
N MET A 117 19.09 -15.66 -6.77
CA MET A 117 18.87 -15.95 -8.19
C MET A 117 20.19 -16.10 -8.96
N LYS A 118 21.15 -15.20 -8.71
CA LYS A 118 22.51 -15.30 -9.28
C LYS A 118 23.22 -16.58 -8.87
N LYS A 119 23.13 -16.97 -7.59
CA LYS A 119 23.76 -18.19 -7.06
C LYS A 119 23.15 -19.47 -7.64
N THR A 120 21.84 -19.50 -7.84
CA THR A 120 21.12 -20.69 -8.34
C THR A 120 20.99 -20.71 -9.86
N GLY A 121 21.42 -19.66 -10.55
CA GLY A 121 21.34 -19.56 -12.00
C GLY A 121 19.89 -19.47 -12.52
N THR A 122 19.00 -18.85 -11.74
CA THR A 122 17.57 -18.69 -12.06
C THR A 122 17.30 -17.27 -12.57
N GLN A 123 16.28 -17.10 -13.40
CA GLN A 123 15.92 -15.82 -14.03
C GLN A 123 14.55 -15.32 -13.60
N GLN A 124 13.72 -16.21 -13.06
CA GLN A 124 12.38 -15.89 -12.59
C GLN A 124 12.26 -16.26 -11.11
N ALA A 125 11.75 -15.32 -10.33
CA ALA A 125 11.28 -15.51 -8.96
C ALA A 125 9.80 -15.12 -8.92
N THR A 126 8.93 -16.09 -8.65
CA THR A 126 7.47 -15.89 -8.65
C THR A 126 6.89 -16.43 -7.35
N PRO A 127 6.27 -15.60 -6.51
CA PRO A 127 5.55 -16.11 -5.35
C PRO A 127 4.30 -16.84 -5.83
N ARG A 128 4.10 -18.09 -5.39
CA ARG A 128 2.92 -18.88 -5.71
C ARG A 128 2.32 -19.50 -4.46
N LEU A 129 0.99 -19.55 -4.41
CA LEU A 129 0.28 -20.21 -3.33
C LEU A 129 0.68 -21.69 -3.26
N ARG A 130 1.12 -22.14 -2.08
CA ARG A 130 1.39 -23.55 -1.81
C ARG A 130 0.07 -24.28 -1.59
N GLU A 131 0.09 -25.61 -1.62
CA GLU A 131 -1.10 -26.42 -1.37
C GLU A 131 -1.75 -26.07 -0.03
N GLN A 132 -0.96 -25.88 1.04
CA GLN A 132 -1.50 -25.49 2.35
C GLN A 132 -2.04 -24.06 2.43
N ASP A 133 -1.70 -23.19 1.46
CA ASP A 133 -2.18 -21.81 1.42
C ASP A 133 -3.47 -21.71 0.60
N GLN A 134 -3.85 -22.76 -0.13
CA GLN A 134 -5.09 -22.81 -0.89
C GLN A 134 -6.28 -22.72 0.07
N GLY A 135 -7.20 -21.81 -0.23
CA GLY A 135 -8.39 -21.58 0.62
C GLY A 135 -8.13 -20.76 1.88
N MET A 136 -6.97 -20.12 2.02
CA MET A 136 -6.73 -19.18 3.12
C MET A 136 -7.75 -18.03 3.14
N THR A 137 -8.02 -17.49 4.34
CA THR A 137 -9.01 -16.42 4.50
C THR A 137 -8.52 -15.13 3.85
N ALA A 138 -9.27 -14.63 2.87
CA ALA A 138 -8.99 -13.34 2.25
C ALA A 138 -9.28 -12.18 3.21
N ARG A 139 -8.31 -11.28 3.34
CA ARG A 139 -8.39 -10.05 4.12
C ARG A 139 -8.03 -8.84 3.24
N PRO A 140 -8.55 -7.64 3.56
CA PRO A 140 -8.14 -6.40 2.91
C PRO A 140 -6.62 -6.20 2.94
N TRP A 141 -6.03 -5.61 1.90
CA TRP A 141 -4.59 -5.41 1.80
C TRP A 141 -3.96 -4.75 3.03
N ILE A 142 -4.70 -3.79 3.60
CA ILE A 142 -4.43 -3.16 4.87
C ILE A 142 -5.71 -3.28 5.70
N ASP A 143 -5.55 -3.84 6.89
CA ASP A 143 -6.61 -4.07 7.84
C ASP A 143 -6.62 -2.97 8.91
N ASP A 144 -7.77 -2.79 9.57
CA ASP A 144 -7.93 -1.86 10.70
C ASP A 144 -7.44 -0.41 10.42
N PHE A 145 -7.76 0.12 9.23
CA PHE A 145 -7.43 1.49 8.87
C PHE A 145 -8.64 2.24 8.30
N SER A 146 -9.14 3.22 9.07
CA SER A 146 -10.41 3.92 8.81
C SER A 146 -10.32 5.08 7.81
N ALA A 147 -9.15 5.33 7.22
CA ALA A 147 -8.98 6.47 6.31
C ALA A 147 -9.84 6.29 5.04
N GLY A 148 -10.75 7.24 4.79
CA GLY A 148 -11.71 7.13 3.69
C GLY A 148 -11.07 6.96 2.30
N TYR A 149 -9.89 7.54 2.05
CA TYR A 149 -9.18 7.36 0.78
C TYR A 149 -8.70 5.92 0.55
N MET A 150 -8.41 5.18 1.62
CA MET A 150 -8.08 3.76 1.55
C MET A 150 -9.32 2.91 1.35
N GLN A 151 -10.36 3.18 2.14
CA GLN A 151 -11.62 2.42 2.08
C GLN A 151 -12.25 2.45 0.68
N ARG A 152 -12.24 3.62 0.01
CA ARG A 152 -12.76 3.76 -1.36
C ARG A 152 -12.05 2.87 -2.38
N MET A 153 -10.75 2.64 -2.21
CA MET A 153 -9.92 1.96 -3.21
C MET A 153 -9.52 0.53 -2.80
N MET A 154 -9.84 0.09 -1.58
CA MET A 154 -9.35 -1.19 -1.02
C MET A 154 -9.75 -2.41 -1.86
N HIS A 155 -10.91 -2.36 -2.52
CA HIS A 155 -11.39 -3.43 -3.40
C HIS A 155 -10.56 -3.58 -4.69
N LEU A 156 -9.69 -2.62 -5.02
CA LEU A 156 -8.76 -2.65 -6.16
C LEU A 156 -7.33 -3.05 -5.75
N MET A 157 -7.10 -3.23 -4.44
CA MET A 157 -5.79 -3.59 -3.88
C MET A 157 -5.66 -5.12 -3.77
N PRO A 158 -4.44 -5.68 -3.74
CA PRO A 158 -4.26 -7.12 -3.53
C PRO A 158 -4.81 -7.60 -2.19
N LYS A 159 -5.19 -8.86 -2.11
CA LYS A 159 -5.60 -9.50 -0.85
C LYS A 159 -4.38 -9.74 0.03
N GLN A 160 -4.57 -9.73 1.34
CA GLN A 160 -3.66 -10.45 2.25
C GLN A 160 -4.39 -11.66 2.84
N GLY A 161 -3.65 -12.66 3.30
CA GLY A 161 -4.14 -13.83 3.99
C GLY A 161 -4.21 -13.67 5.51
N ASP A 162 -4.41 -14.79 6.18
CA ASP A 162 -4.42 -14.92 7.64
C ASP A 162 -3.10 -15.48 8.21
N HIS A 163 -2.17 -15.93 7.35
CA HIS A 163 -0.87 -16.45 7.78
C HIS A 163 0.29 -16.15 6.81
N ALA A 164 1.52 -16.28 7.31
CA ALA A 164 2.74 -16.03 6.54
C ALA A 164 2.99 -17.10 5.46
N PRO A 165 3.56 -16.72 4.29
CA PRO A 165 4.12 -15.40 3.98
C PRO A 165 3.11 -14.41 3.39
N TRP A 166 1.82 -14.74 3.33
CA TRP A 166 0.79 -13.97 2.63
C TRP A 166 0.25 -12.78 3.43
N LEU A 167 1.09 -12.13 4.23
CA LEU A 167 0.70 -11.03 5.11
C LEU A 167 1.27 -9.70 4.62
N ASN A 168 0.60 -8.60 4.96
CA ASN A 168 1.14 -7.24 4.84
C ASN A 168 1.14 -6.53 6.22
N PRO A 169 2.02 -6.94 7.14
CA PRO A 169 2.06 -6.35 8.48
C PRO A 169 2.38 -4.86 8.41
N GLN A 170 1.69 -4.07 9.23
CA GLN A 170 2.00 -2.64 9.43
C GLN A 170 2.91 -2.44 10.65
N LEU A 171 3.81 -3.41 10.89
CA LEU A 171 4.65 -3.50 12.09
C LEU A 171 6.06 -3.96 11.73
N ILE A 172 7.02 -3.04 11.88
CA ILE A 172 8.43 -3.28 11.51
C ILE A 172 9.06 -4.51 12.19
N ALA A 173 8.68 -4.83 13.42
CA ALA A 173 9.21 -5.99 14.14
C ALA A 173 8.80 -7.31 13.47
N VAL A 174 7.54 -7.41 13.05
CA VAL A 174 7.00 -8.58 12.33
C VAL A 174 7.67 -8.71 10.97
N ASP A 175 7.86 -7.59 10.28
CA ASP A 175 8.51 -7.58 8.98
C ASP A 175 9.98 -7.92 9.02
N LYS A 176 10.73 -7.45 10.01
CA LYS A 176 12.12 -7.89 10.19
C LYS A 176 12.19 -9.41 10.39
N GLN A 177 11.21 -10.02 11.05
CA GLN A 177 11.16 -11.48 11.16
C GLN A 177 10.81 -12.13 9.81
N MET A 178 9.73 -11.70 9.16
CA MET A 178 9.18 -12.34 7.95
C MET A 178 10.02 -12.09 6.68
N ILE A 179 10.62 -10.91 6.56
CA ILE A 179 11.31 -10.45 5.35
C ILE A 179 12.82 -10.61 5.51
N VAL A 180 13.40 -10.09 6.59
CA VAL A 180 14.86 -10.04 6.75
C VAL A 180 15.42 -11.38 7.21
N LYS A 181 14.78 -12.02 8.21
CA LYS A 181 15.31 -13.25 8.83
C LYS A 181 14.87 -14.53 8.14
N SER A 182 13.69 -14.57 7.53
CA SER A 182 13.23 -15.78 6.83
C SER A 182 14.09 -16.09 5.59
N PRO A 183 14.24 -17.38 5.24
CA PRO A 183 14.88 -17.79 3.99
C PRO A 183 14.24 -17.13 2.77
N ILE A 184 15.04 -16.97 1.70
CA ILE A 184 14.53 -16.55 0.39
C ILE A 184 13.75 -17.70 -0.27
N ASP A 185 14.29 -18.91 -0.19
CA ASP A 185 13.63 -20.14 -0.61
C ASP A 185 12.80 -20.68 0.57
N ASP A 186 11.59 -20.16 0.72
CA ASP A 186 10.64 -20.50 1.79
C ASP A 186 9.50 -21.42 1.31
N GLY A 187 9.66 -22.00 0.12
CA GLY A 187 8.69 -22.87 -0.54
C GLY A 187 7.52 -22.15 -1.21
N ALA A 188 7.28 -20.85 -0.92
CA ALA A 188 6.27 -20.05 -1.61
C ALA A 188 6.89 -19.25 -2.77
N MET A 189 8.11 -18.73 -2.61
CA MET A 189 8.85 -18.13 -3.72
C MET A 189 9.43 -19.22 -4.63
N GLN A 190 8.89 -19.35 -5.85
CA GLN A 190 9.38 -20.32 -6.83
C GLN A 190 10.43 -19.71 -7.74
N PHE A 191 11.53 -20.45 -7.94
CA PHE A 191 12.64 -20.05 -8.80
C PHE A 191 12.71 -20.92 -10.04
N THR A 192 12.67 -20.30 -11.22
CA THR A 192 12.75 -21.00 -12.51
C THR A 192 13.80 -20.38 -13.42
N LYS A 193 14.33 -21.20 -14.33
CA LYS A 193 15.12 -20.71 -15.46
C LYS A 193 14.17 -20.17 -16.52
N ALA A 194 14.57 -19.11 -17.21
CA ALA A 194 13.80 -18.62 -18.34
C ALA A 194 13.67 -19.74 -19.39
N LYS A 195 12.45 -19.98 -19.88
CA LYS A 195 12.29 -20.80 -21.09
C LYS A 195 13.01 -20.07 -22.22
N ALA A 196 13.82 -20.79 -23.00
CA ALA A 196 14.35 -20.24 -24.24
C ALA A 196 13.16 -19.79 -25.09
N LEU A 197 13.20 -18.55 -25.58
CA LEU A 197 12.28 -18.12 -26.63
C LEU A 197 12.58 -19.00 -27.84
N VAL A 198 11.62 -19.87 -28.20
CA VAL A 198 11.66 -20.68 -29.43
C VAL A 198 11.12 -19.82 -30.56
#